data_AF-A0A2G9SLM3-F1
#
_entry.id   AF-A0A2G9SLM3-F1
#
_cell.length_a   1.000
_cell.length_b   1.000
_cell.length_c   1.000
_cell.angle_alpha   90.00
_cell.angle_beta   90.00
_cell.angle_gamma   90.00
#
_symmetry.space_group_name_H-M   'P 1'
#
loop_
_entity.id
_entity.type
_entity.pdbx_description
1 polymer ?
#
loop_
_entity_poly.entity_id
_entity_poly.type
_entity_poly.pdbx_seq_one_letter_code
_entity_poly.pdbx_strand_id
1 'polypeptide(L)'
;MTYRGHGVLHTLIRCHFSPAYSTGQQYVYSGCSTGRVVIYDLLTGQIVKKLANHKACVRDVSWHPCDTRLVSSSVSDHKNN
;
A
#
# COMPACT_ATOMS: atom_id res chain seq x y z
N MET A 1 0.33 18.06 2.66
CA MET A 1 1.14 17.26 1.71
C MET A 1 0.22 16.29 0.98
N THR A 2 0.42 16.05 -0.32
CA THR A 2 -0.45 15.16 -1.11
C THR A 2 0.39 14.06 -1.77
N TYR A 3 0.00 12.80 -1.57
CA TYR A 3 0.68 11.63 -2.13
C TYR A 3 -0.04 11.13 -3.40
N ARG A 4 0.69 10.96 -4.51
CA ARG A 4 0.13 10.63 -5.83
C ARG A 4 0.65 9.30 -6.37
N GLY A 5 0.04 8.79 -7.44
CA GLY A 5 0.54 7.61 -8.15
C GLY A 5 0.03 6.25 -7.66
N HIS A 6 -0.91 6.23 -6.71
CA HIS A 6 -1.80 5.09 -6.49
C HIS A 6 -3.15 5.38 -7.17
N GLY A 7 -3.75 4.37 -7.78
CA GLY A 7 -5.06 4.44 -8.41
C GLY A 7 -6.15 3.89 -7.49
N VAL A 8 -7.33 4.47 -7.56
CA VAL A 8 -8.54 4.00 -6.88
C VAL A 8 -9.56 3.64 -7.96
N LEU A 9 -10.22 2.48 -7.83
CA LEU A 9 -11.20 2.03 -8.83
C LEU A 9 -12.43 1.48 -8.13
N HIS A 10 -13.57 2.16 -8.29
CA HIS A 10 -14.90 1.78 -7.79
C HIS A 10 -15.04 1.50 -6.28
N THR A 11 -13.96 1.54 -5.50
CA THR A 11 -13.96 1.05 -4.14
C THR A 11 -12.93 1.74 -3.25
N LEU A 12 -13.22 1.82 -1.95
CA LEU A 12 -12.32 2.44 -0.98
C LEU A 12 -11.00 1.66 -0.85
N ILE A 13 -9.88 2.37 -0.94
CA ILE A 13 -8.54 1.85 -0.67
C ILE A 13 -8.01 2.56 0.57
N ARG A 14 -7.56 1.79 1.55
CA ARG A 14 -7.02 2.34 2.79
C ARG A 14 -5.54 2.66 2.66
N CYS A 15 -5.13 3.65 3.43
CA CYS A 15 -3.76 4.08 3.59
C CYS A 15 -3.48 4.36 5.07
N HIS A 16 -2.25 4.10 5.48
CA HIS A 16 -1.84 4.18 6.89
C HIS A 16 -0.43 4.75 7.00
N PHE A 17 -0.11 5.23 8.20
CA PHE A 17 1.26 5.54 8.58
C PHE A 17 1.99 4.27 9.01
N SER A 18 3.26 4.18 8.64
CA SER A 18 4.14 3.12 9.11
C SER A 18 4.34 3.18 10.64
N PRO A 19 4.70 2.06 11.29
CA PRO A 19 4.81 2.00 12.74
C PRO A 19 5.93 2.89 13.28
N ALA A 20 5.66 3.63 14.36
CA ALA A 20 6.68 4.47 14.98
C ALA A 20 7.89 3.66 15.48
N TYR A 21 7.67 2.46 16.00
CA TYR A 21 8.73 1.66 16.62
C TYR A 21 9.75 1.10 15.61
N SER A 22 9.29 0.56 14.47
CA SER A 22 10.18 -0.08 13.48
C SER A 22 10.67 0.84 12.36
N THR A 23 9.93 1.90 12.05
CA THR A 23 10.25 2.80 10.93
C THR A 23 10.34 4.28 11.31
N GLY A 24 10.20 4.60 12.60
CA GLY A 24 10.12 6.01 13.05
C GLY A 24 8.89 6.74 12.50
N GLN A 25 7.87 6.02 12.01
CA GLN A 25 6.70 6.57 11.32
C GLN A 25 7.06 7.40 10.07
N GLN A 26 8.20 7.11 9.44
CA GLN A 26 8.73 7.91 8.33
C GLN A 26 8.05 7.65 6.97
N TYR A 27 7.12 6.69 6.91
CA TYR A 27 6.45 6.32 5.67
C TYR A 27 4.93 6.36 5.76
N VAL A 28 4.30 6.68 4.63
CA VAL A 28 2.89 6.42 4.35
C VAL A 28 2.83 5.27 3.35
N TYR A 29 1.87 4.36 3.49
CA TYR A 29 1.69 3.29 2.52
C TYR A 29 0.21 3.11 2.17
N SER A 30 -0.05 2.64 0.95
CA SER A 30 -1.40 2.48 0.41
C SER A 30 -1.49 1.29 -0.54
N GLY A 31 -2.69 0.70 -0.63
CA GLY A 31 -3.04 -0.19 -1.73
C GLY A 31 -3.22 0.55 -3.06
N CYS A 32 -3.46 -0.19 -4.14
CA CYS A 32 -3.68 0.37 -5.47
C CYS A 32 -4.61 -0.53 -6.27
N SER A 33 -5.48 0.07 -7.07
CA SER A 33 -6.39 -0.64 -7.98
C SER A 33 -5.65 -1.51 -8.99
N THR A 34 -4.40 -1.17 -9.32
CA THR A 34 -3.54 -1.93 -10.25
C THR A 34 -2.83 -3.13 -9.60
N GLY A 35 -3.20 -3.51 -8.38
CA GLY A 35 -2.60 -4.63 -7.65
C GLY A 35 -1.24 -4.36 -7.02
N ARG A 36 -0.91 -3.08 -6.87
CA ARG A 36 0.34 -2.64 -6.25
C ARG A 36 0.12 -2.17 -4.82
N VAL A 37 1.16 -2.28 -4.00
CA VAL A 37 1.30 -1.51 -2.76
C VAL A 37 2.30 -0.40 -3.02
N VAL A 38 1.93 0.84 -2.71
CA VAL A 38 2.79 2.02 -2.89
C VAL A 38 3.21 2.54 -1.52
N ILE A 39 4.52 2.73 -1.36
CA ILE A 39 5.13 3.24 -0.12
C ILE A 39 5.77 4.59 -0.44
N TYR A 40 5.46 5.57 0.39
CA TYR A 40 5.86 6.96 0.27
C TYR A 40 6.73 7.37 1.44
N ASP A 41 7.70 8.22 1.18
CA ASP A 41 8.42 8.96 2.22
C ASP A 41 7.53 10.10 2.74
N LEU A 42 7.35 10.18 4.05
CA LEU A 42 6.42 11.10 4.70
C LEU A 42 6.83 12.57 4.51
N LEU A 43 8.13 12.87 4.50
CA LEU A 43 8.63 14.24 4.48
C LEU A 43 8.70 14.81 3.07
N THR A 44 9.15 14.00 2.11
CA THR A 44 9.38 14.41 0.73
C THR A 44 8.18 14.16 -0.17
N GLY A 45 7.24 13.29 0.23
CA GLY A 45 6.10 12.88 -0.59
C GLY A 45 6.46 11.94 -1.74
N GLN A 46 7.73 11.57 -1.88
CA GLN A 46 8.21 10.74 -2.99
C GLN A 46 7.88 9.27 -2.78
N ILE A 47 7.71 8.53 -3.88
CA ILE A 47 7.51 7.08 -3.84
C ILE A 47 8.85 6.40 -3.60
N VAL A 48 8.99 5.74 -2.46
CA VAL A 48 10.19 4.98 -2.11
C VAL A 48 10.13 3.57 -2.69
N LYS A 49 8.93 2.97 -2.73
CA LYS A 49 8.76 1.60 -3.23
C LYS A 49 7.38 1.34 -3.84
N LYS A 50 7.35 0.46 -4.84
CA LYS A 50 6.13 -0.16 -5.38
C LYS A 50 6.28 -1.67 -5.35
N LEU A 51 5.42 -2.36 -4.61
CA LEU A 51 5.37 -3.82 -4.54
C LEU A 51 4.28 -4.30 -5.50
N ALA A 52 4.59 -5.24 -6.40
CA ALA A 52 3.70 -5.66 -7.49
C ALA A 52 3.44 -7.17 -7.44
N ASN A 53 2.89 -7.63 -6.33
CA ASN A 53 2.65 -9.05 -6.07
C ASN A 53 1.22 -9.49 -6.44
N HIS A 54 0.27 -8.55 -6.49
CA HIS A 54 -1.13 -8.85 -6.77
C HIS A 54 -1.48 -8.49 -8.21
N LYS A 55 -2.37 -9.29 -8.81
CA LYS A 55 -2.90 -9.06 -10.16
C LYS A 55 -4.18 -8.20 -10.17
N ALA A 56 -4.78 -7.99 -9.01
CA ALA A 56 -6.04 -7.29 -8.83
C ALA A 56 -5.97 -6.32 -7.64
N CYS A 57 -7.00 -5.49 -7.48
CA CYS A 57 -7.03 -4.38 -6.53
C CYS A 57 -6.64 -4.79 -5.10
N VAL A 58 -5.64 -4.09 -4.55
CA VAL A 58 -5.26 -4.18 -3.13
C VAL A 58 -6.06 -3.17 -2.33
N ARG A 59 -6.87 -3.66 -1.39
CA ARG A 59 -7.87 -2.89 -0.66
C ARG A 59 -7.35 -2.33 0.66
N ASP A 60 -6.58 -3.15 1.37
CA ASP A 60 -5.98 -2.79 2.64
C ASP A 60 -4.58 -3.39 2.71
N VAL A 61 -3.73 -2.72 3.48
CA VAL A 61 -2.36 -3.14 3.76
C VAL A 61 -2.12 -2.88 5.24
N SER A 62 -1.43 -3.78 5.91
CA SER A 62 -1.02 -3.62 7.31
C SER A 62 0.45 -3.92 7.45
N TRP A 63 1.18 -3.01 8.08
CA TRP A 63 2.59 -3.19 8.41
C TRP A 63 2.72 -3.79 9.80
N HIS A 64 3.49 -4.87 9.94
CA HIS A 64 3.82 -5.42 11.24
C HIS A 64 4.53 -4.37 12.12
N PRO A 65 4.15 -4.20 13.40
CA PRO A 65 4.66 -3.12 14.24
C PRO A 65 6.18 -3.13 14.43
N CYS A 66 6.78 -4.32 14.48
CA CYS A 66 8.20 -4.51 14.81
C CYS A 66 9.03 -5.10 13.66
N ASP A 67 8.40 -5.75 12.69
CA ASP A 67 9.10 -6.45 11.60
C ASP A 67 8.89 -5.69 10.30
N THR A 68 9.86 -5.81 9.39
CA THR A 68 9.80 -5.23 8.04
C THR A 68 8.90 -6.05 7.10
N ARG A 69 7.74 -6.49 7.59
CA ARG A 69 6.77 -7.31 6.85
C ARG A 69 5.44 -6.57 6.71
N LEU A 70 4.84 -6.75 5.54
CA LEU A 70 3.53 -6.20 5.17
C LEU A 70 2.58 -7.35 4.84
N VAL A 71 1.34 -7.24 5.31
CA VAL A 71 0.22 -8.08 4.90
C VAL A 71 -0.71 -7.23 4.03
N SER A 72 -1.22 -7.80 2.95
CA SER A 72 -2.10 -7.09 2.02
C SER A 72 -3.29 -7.95 1.63
N SER A 73 -4.46 -7.32 1.47
CA SER A 73 -5.69 -7.97 1.04
C SER A 73 -6.01 -7.57 -0.40
N SER A 74 -5.96 -8.55 -1.31
CA SER A 74 -6.31 -8.40 -2.72
C SER A 74 -7.60 -9.15 -3.01
N VAL A 75 -8.41 -8.62 -3.92
CA VAL A 75 -9.46 -9.42 -4.55
C VAL A 75 -8.79 -10.51 -5.40
N SER A 76 -9.30 -11.73 -5.35
CA SER A 76 -8.93 -12.78 -6.30
C SER A 76 -9.71 -12.57 -7.60
N ASP A 77 -9.00 -12.31 -8.70
CA ASP A 77 -9.60 -12.32 -10.03
C ASP A 77 -9.88 -13.79 -10.41
N HIS A 78 -11.10 -14.27 -10.20
CA HIS A 78 -11.52 -15.54 -10.76
C HIS A 78 -11.76 -15.30 -12.25
N LYS A 79 -10.74 -15.57 -13.07
CA LYS A 79 -10.93 -15.65 -14.52
C LYS A 79 -11.83 -16.85 -14.77
N ASN A 80 -13.10 -16.59 -15.04
CA ASN A 80 -14.01 -17.59 -15.59
C ASN A 80 -13.39 -18.04 -16.92
N ASN A 81 -12.91 -19.28 -16.97
CA ASN A 81 -12.49 -19.95 -18.20
C ASN A 81 -13.62 -20.89 -18.62
#